data_AF-A0A7X2P0V9-F1
#
_entry.id   AF-A0A7X2P0V9-F1
#
_cell.length_a   1.000
_cell.length_b   1.000
_cell.length_c   1.000
_cell.angle_alpha   90.00
_cell.angle_beta   90.00
_cell.angle_gamma   90.00
#
_symmetry.space_group_name_H-M   'P 1'
#
loop_
_entity.id
_entity.type
_entity.pdbx_description
1 polymer ?
#
loop_
_entity_poly.entity_id
_entity_poly.type
_entity_poly.pdbx_seq_one_letter_code
_entity_poly.pdbx_strand_id
1 'polypeptide(L)'
;MKEYLPFTDKDGNKIRLNDLTYSDICNIREQGIEEDYKIEFKSQWDENFKKKHLCQTIASFANAEGGWLLVGIEDGTGNYVGIEKQRSDFSQTIVQNIMNP
;
A
#
# COMPACT_ATOMS: atom_id res chain seq x y z
N MET A 1 19.81 -0.66 -7.05
CA MET A 1 19.06 -0.22 -5.86
C MET A 1 18.47 -1.47 -5.21
N LYS A 2 18.56 -1.66 -3.90
CA LYS A 2 17.93 -2.82 -3.23
C LYS A 2 16.46 -2.50 -3.00
N GLU A 3 15.57 -3.34 -3.52
CA GLU A 3 14.14 -3.27 -3.24
C GLU A 3 13.89 -3.42 -1.74
N TYR A 4 13.02 -2.57 -1.18
CA TYR A 4 12.59 -2.71 0.21
C TYR A 4 11.42 -3.69 0.29
N LEU A 5 11.61 -4.78 1.04
CA LEU A 5 10.65 -5.86 1.19
C LEU A 5 10.23 -5.96 2.67
N PRO A 6 9.06 -5.42 3.05
CA PRO A 6 8.64 -5.42 4.45
C PRO A 6 8.15 -6.80 4.90
N PHE A 7 7.45 -7.53 4.03
CA PHE A 7 6.84 -8.81 4.35
C PHE A 7 7.82 -9.97 4.39
N THR A 8 7.55 -10.92 5.29
CA THR A 8 8.28 -12.20 5.38
C THR A 8 7.32 -13.38 5.40
N ASP A 9 7.74 -14.50 4.79
CA ASP A 9 7.04 -15.76 4.93
C ASP A 9 7.25 -16.38 6.31
N LYS A 10 6.67 -17.56 6.53
CA LYS A 10 6.75 -18.30 7.80
C LYS A 10 8.18 -18.74 8.16
N ASP A 11 9.06 -18.82 7.17
CA ASP A 11 10.46 -19.22 7.32
C ASP A 11 11.38 -17.99 7.45
N GLY A 12 10.81 -16.77 7.44
CA GLY A 12 11.54 -15.50 7.56
C GLY A 12 12.11 -14.97 6.24
N ASN A 13 11.79 -15.58 5.10
CA ASN A 13 12.25 -15.11 3.79
C ASN A 13 11.43 -13.91 3.33
N LYS A 14 12.07 -12.96 2.65
CA LYS A 14 11.39 -11.76 2.13
C LYS A 14 10.43 -12.11 1.00
N ILE A 15 9.18 -11.62 1.11
CA ILE A 15 8.13 -11.78 0.09
C ILE A 15 8.18 -10.59 -0.87
N ARG A 16 8.14 -10.87 -2.18
CA ARG A 16 8.06 -9.84 -3.23
C ARG A 16 6.62 -9.44 -3.48
N LEU A 17 6.41 -8.26 -4.06
CA LEU A 17 5.07 -7.75 -4.39
C LEU A 17 4.23 -8.73 -5.22
N ASN A 18 4.83 -9.44 -6.18
CA ASN A 18 4.12 -10.40 -7.03
C ASN A 18 3.75 -11.71 -6.33
N ASP A 19 4.39 -12.01 -5.20
CA ASP A 19 4.21 -13.26 -4.45
C ASP A 19 3.36 -13.05 -3.19
N LEU A 20 2.97 -11.79 -2.90
CA LEU A 20 2.18 -11.43 -1.75
C LEU A 20 0.76 -11.99 -1.83
N THR A 21 0.32 -12.57 -0.72
CA THR A 21 -1.03 -13.11 -0.58
C THR A 21 -1.88 -12.23 0.32
N TYR A 22 -3.19 -12.42 0.24
CA TYR A 22 -4.15 -11.78 1.15
C TYR A 22 -3.83 -12.07 2.63
N SER A 23 -3.39 -13.28 2.95
CA SER A 23 -3.06 -13.66 4.33
C SER A 23 -1.87 -12.87 4.87
N ASP A 24 -0.89 -12.56 4.03
CA ASP A 24 0.29 -11.79 4.43
C ASP A 24 -0.10 -10.36 4.81
N ILE A 25 -1.06 -9.78 4.08
CA ILE A 25 -1.64 -8.47 4.36
C ILE A 25 -2.41 -8.47 5.69
N CYS A 26 -3.23 -9.49 5.94
CA CYS A 26 -3.98 -9.59 7.20
C CYS A 26 -3.06 -9.70 8.43
N ASN A 27 -1.84 -10.20 8.25
CA ASN A 27 -0.87 -10.41 9.33
C ASN A 27 0.14 -9.25 9.47
N ILE A 28 -0.09 -8.09 8.85
CA ILE A 28 0.80 -6.90 8.93
C ILE A 28 1.24 -6.59 10.36
N ARG A 29 0.29 -6.60 11.30
CA ARG A 29 0.55 -6.30 12.72
C ARG A 29 1.42 -7.37 13.38
N GLU A 30 1.13 -8.63 13.11
CA GLU A 30 1.88 -9.77 13.65
C GLU A 30 3.32 -9.80 13.13
N GLN A 31 3.53 -9.27 11.91
CA GLN A 31 4.85 -9.09 11.31
C GLN A 31 5.58 -7.83 11.80
N GLY A 32 4.96 -7.01 12.67
CA GLY A 32 5.56 -5.77 13.18
C GLY A 32 5.79 -4.72 12.09
N ILE A 33 4.98 -4.74 11.04
CA ILE A 33 5.06 -3.78 9.94
C ILE A 33 4.29 -2.52 10.35
N GLU A 34 4.99 -1.40 10.43
CA GLU A 34 4.47 -0.09 10.82
C GLU A 34 4.72 0.94 9.71
N GLU A 35 3.97 2.05 9.73
CA GLU A 35 4.18 3.15 8.78
C GLU A 35 5.53 3.82 8.99
N ASP A 36 6.21 4.08 7.88
CA ASP A 36 7.50 4.75 7.85
C ASP A 36 7.69 5.47 6.51
N TYR A 37 8.91 5.95 6.24
CA TYR A 37 9.22 6.63 4.99
C TYR A 37 9.09 5.77 3.72
N LYS A 38 8.92 4.44 3.85
CA LYS A 38 8.71 3.48 2.76
C LYS A 38 7.37 2.75 2.85
N ILE A 39 6.58 2.92 3.90
CA ILE A 39 5.29 2.24 4.09
C ILE A 39 4.22 3.27 4.50
N GLU A 40 3.17 3.36 3.70
CA GLU A 40 2.01 4.21 3.97
C GLU A 40 0.74 3.34 4.04
N PHE A 41 -0.05 3.50 5.10
CA PHE A 41 -1.36 2.88 5.25
C PHE A 41 -2.48 3.88 4.96
N LYS A 42 -3.53 3.40 4.28
CA LYS A 42 -4.77 4.15 4.08
C LYS A 42 -5.96 3.25 4.30
N SER A 43 -6.90 3.68 5.12
CA SER A 43 -8.07 2.86 5.47
C SER A 43 -9.10 2.79 4.35
N GLN A 44 -9.17 3.79 3.46
CA GLN A 44 -10.26 3.94 2.50
C GLN A 44 -9.78 4.27 1.09
N TRP A 45 -10.51 3.75 0.09
CA TRP A 45 -10.37 4.08 -1.32
C TRP A 45 -11.47 5.06 -1.77
N ASP A 46 -11.52 6.23 -1.15
CA ASP A 46 -12.55 7.25 -1.40
C ASP A 46 -12.06 8.38 -2.33
N GLU A 47 -12.95 9.30 -2.69
CA GLU A 47 -12.61 10.44 -3.55
C GLU A 47 -11.64 11.42 -2.87
N ASN A 48 -11.68 11.52 -1.54
CA ASN A 48 -10.76 12.39 -0.81
C ASN A 48 -9.33 11.85 -0.89
N PHE A 49 -9.14 10.54 -0.69
CA PHE A 49 -7.87 9.84 -0.85
C PHE A 49 -7.34 9.99 -2.29
N LYS A 50 -8.16 9.67 -3.31
CA LYS A 50 -7.75 9.75 -4.72
C LYS A 50 -7.26 11.14 -5.11
N LYS A 51 -8.00 12.18 -4.72
CA LYS A 51 -7.70 13.57 -5.11
C LYS A 51 -6.55 14.19 -4.32
N LYS A 52 -6.42 13.87 -3.03
CA LYS A 52 -5.47 14.59 -2.16
C LYS A 52 -4.21 13.80 -1.87
N HIS A 53 -4.33 12.49 -1.67
CA HIS A 53 -3.26 11.70 -1.04
C HIS A 53 -2.61 10.74 -2.03
N LEU A 54 -3.37 10.10 -2.93
CA LEU A 54 -2.85 9.10 -3.85
C LEU A 54 -1.66 9.62 -4.67
N CYS A 55 -1.85 10.73 -5.40
CA CYS A 55 -0.78 11.29 -6.24
C CYS A 55 0.40 11.83 -5.42
N GLN A 56 0.13 12.41 -4.24
CA GLN A 56 1.18 12.91 -3.36
C GLN A 56 2.05 11.79 -2.80
N THR A 57 1.45 10.71 -2.32
CA THR A 57 2.17 9.53 -1.81
C THR A 57 2.98 8.87 -2.92
N ILE A 58 2.39 8.66 -4.10
CA ILE A 58 3.11 8.07 -5.24
C ILE A 58 4.29 8.94 -5.67
N ALA A 59 4.11 10.26 -5.76
CA ALA A 59 5.19 11.18 -6.08
C ALA A 59 6.30 11.16 -5.01
N SER A 60 5.92 11.13 -3.73
CA SER A 60 6.88 11.03 -2.61
C SER A 60 7.74 9.77 -2.72
N PHE A 61 7.12 8.61 -2.93
CA PHE A 61 7.83 7.34 -3.11
C PHE A 61 8.68 7.31 -4.38
N ALA A 62 8.17 7.84 -5.49
CA ALA A 62 8.90 7.92 -6.76
C ALA A 62 10.13 8.83 -6.70
N ASN A 63 10.08 9.90 -5.88
CA ASN A 63 11.20 10.81 -5.64
C ASN A 63 12.22 10.25 -4.63
N ALA A 64 11.91 9.14 -3.97
CA ALA A 64 12.76 8.47 -3.00
C ALA A 64 13.28 7.12 -3.56
N GLU A 65 13.34 6.08 -2.72
CA GLU A 65 13.76 4.73 -3.10
C GLU A 65 12.58 3.79 -3.41
N GLY A 66 11.43 4.35 -3.78
CA GLY A 66 10.16 3.63 -3.84
C GLY A 66 9.54 3.41 -2.46
N GLY A 67 8.41 2.70 -2.43
CA GLY A 67 7.66 2.45 -1.21
C GLY A 67 6.43 1.58 -1.45
N TRP A 68 5.72 1.29 -0.37
CA TRP A 68 4.53 0.47 -0.29
C TRP A 68 3.36 1.33 0.15
N LEU A 69 2.30 1.34 -0.67
CA LEU A 69 1.02 1.97 -0.34
C LEU A 69 -0.03 0.88 -0.17
N LEU A 70 -0.50 0.69 1.06
CA LEU A 70 -1.44 -0.36 1.42
C LEU A 70 -2.79 0.27 1.74
N VAL A 71 -3.79 0.01 0.89
CA VAL A 71 -5.14 0.55 1.04
C VAL A 71 -6.10 -0.51 1.58
N GLY A 72 -6.94 -0.12 2.53
CA GLY A 72 -7.75 -1.02 3.35
C GLY A 72 -7.09 -1.40 4.67
N ILE A 73 -6.06 -0.66 5.08
CA ILE A 73 -5.36 -0.81 6.37
C ILE A 73 -5.56 0.46 7.19
N GLU A 74 -5.98 0.31 8.45
CA GLU A 74 -6.17 1.43 9.37
C GLU A 74 -4.81 2.05 9.76
N ASP A 75 -4.74 3.37 9.60
CA ASP A 75 -3.60 4.22 9.94
C ASP A 75 -3.26 4.09 11.45
N GLY A 76 -1.98 3.96 11.77
CA GLY A 76 -1.48 3.84 13.14
C GLY A 76 -1.77 2.52 13.86
N THR A 77 -2.71 1.69 13.41
CA THR A 77 -2.99 0.38 14.03
C THR A 77 -2.55 -0.80 13.16
N GLY A 78 -2.48 -0.64 11.84
CA GLY A 78 -2.20 -1.74 10.91
C GLY A 78 -3.36 -2.74 10.78
N ASN A 79 -4.55 -2.42 11.30
CA ASN A 79 -5.70 -3.31 11.21
C ASN A 79 -6.22 -3.39 9.78
N TYR A 80 -6.44 -4.61 9.28
CA TYR A 80 -7.13 -4.78 8.02
C TYR A 80 -8.62 -4.42 8.18
N VAL A 81 -9.06 -3.41 7.43
CA VAL A 81 -10.46 -2.94 7.37
C VAL A 81 -11.09 -3.19 6.00
N GLY A 82 -10.28 -3.51 4.99
CA GLY A 82 -10.72 -3.75 3.62
C GLY A 82 -11.19 -2.48 2.91
N ILE A 83 -11.51 -2.63 1.62
CA ILE A 83 -12.12 -1.58 0.80
C ILE A 83 -13.29 -2.14 0.02
N GLU A 84 -14.25 -1.28 -0.31
CA GLU A 84 -15.34 -1.66 -1.19
C GLU A 84 -14.83 -2.03 -2.57
N LYS A 85 -15.29 -3.18 -3.07
CA LYS A 85 -14.97 -3.62 -4.43
C LYS A 85 -15.53 -2.62 -5.43
N GLN A 86 -14.63 -2.01 -6.20
CA GLN A 86 -15.01 -1.08 -7.27
C GLN A 86 -15.35 -1.85 -8.56
N ARG A 87 -16.25 -1.27 -9.37
CA ARG A 87 -16.50 -1.78 -10.74
C ARG A 87 -15.33 -1.46 -11.67
N SER A 88 -14.70 -0.31 -11.46
CA SER A 88 -13.52 0.13 -12.19
C SER A 88 -12.27 -0.57 -11.66
N ASP A 89 -11.33 -0.83 -12.56
CA ASP A 89 -10.03 -1.37 -12.21
C ASP A 89 -9.20 -0.34 -11.42
N PHE A 90 -8.57 -0.78 -10.33
CA PHE A 90 -7.75 0.09 -9.48
C PHE A 90 -6.54 0.64 -10.23
N SER A 91 -5.84 -0.17 -11.04
CA SER A 91 -4.69 0.26 -11.82
C SER A 91 -5.08 1.33 -12.85
N GLN A 92 -6.22 1.17 -13.51
CA GLN A 92 -6.73 2.20 -14.43
C GLN A 92 -7.03 3.51 -13.69
N THR A 93 -7.67 3.42 -12.52
CA THR A 93 -8.00 4.60 -11.70
C THR A 93 -6.71 5.33 -11.26
N ILE A 94 -5.69 4.59 -10.82
CA ILE A 94 -4.40 5.15 -10.43
C ILE A 94 -3.76 5.90 -11.61
N VAL A 95 -3.66 5.25 -12.77
CA VAL A 95 -3.07 5.87 -13.98
C VAL A 95 -3.82 7.14 -14.37
N GLN A 96 -5.15 7.15 -14.33
CA GLN A 96 -5.94 8.34 -14.68
C GLN A 96 -5.68 9.53 -13.75
N ASN A 97 -5.57 9.28 -12.44
CA ASN A 97 -5.28 10.32 -11.45
C ASN A 97 -3.84 10.83 -11.55
N ILE A 98 -2.87 9.97 -11.89
CA ILE A 98 -1.49 10.40 -12.10
C ILE A 98 -1.35 11.23 -13.38
N MET A 99 -2.04 10.85 -14.45
CA MET A 99 -1.96 11.55 -15.75
C MET A 99 -2.72 12.88 -15.74
N ASN A 100 -3.70 13.05 -14.86
CA ASN A 100 -4.49 14.28 -14.70
C ASN A 100 -4.60 14.64 -13.20
N PRO A 101 -3.49 15.08 -12.58
CA PRO A 101 -3.43 15.34 -11.14
C PRO A 101 -4.27 16.54 -10.69
#